data_AF-A0A6N8R5F7-F1
#
_entry.id   AF-A0A6N8R5F7-F1
#
_cell.length_a   1.000
_cell.length_b   1.000
_cell.length_c   1.000
_cell.angle_alpha   90.00
_cell.angle_beta   90.00
_cell.angle_gamma   90.00
#
_symmetry.space_group_name_H-M   'P 1'
#
loop_
_entity.id
_entity.type
_entity.pdbx_description
1 polymer ?
#
loop_
_entity_poly.entity_id
_entity_poly.type
_entity_poly.pdbx_seq_one_letter_code
_entity_poly.pdbx_strand_id
1 'polypeptide(L)' 'VTPLGTRLCRPSEVVLEILPDAQKGAFSKEDGEKVVDEAGKRLK' A
#
# COMPACT_ATOMS: atom_id res chain seq x y z
N VAL A 1 -2.20 14.74 4.30
CA VAL A 1 -3.57 14.16 4.40
C VAL A 1 -4.03 13.77 3.02
N THR A 2 -4.79 12.68 2.86
CA THR A 2 -5.33 12.26 1.56
C THR A 2 -6.80 12.67 1.44
N PRO A 3 -7.37 12.80 0.22
CA PRO A 3 -8.82 13.04 0.07
C PRO A 3 -9.70 11.95 0.69
N LEU A 4 -9.19 10.72 0.80
CA LEU A 4 -9.90 9.57 1.39
C LEU A 4 -9.79 9.51 2.92
N GLY A 5 -8.95 10.37 3.53
CA GLY A 5 -8.83 10.52 4.97
C GLY A 5 -7.40 10.52 5.51
N THR A 6 -7.29 10.22 6.81
CA THR A 6 -6.03 10.15 7.56
C THR A 6 -6.03 8.89 8.42
N ARG A 7 -4.92 8.16 8.44
CA ARG A 7 -4.76 6.95 9.28
C ARG A 7 -3.39 6.92 9.94
N LEU A 8 -3.34 6.32 11.14
CA LEU A 8 -2.09 5.82 11.71
C LEU A 8 -1.71 4.55 10.97
N CYS A 9 -0.79 4.66 10.01
CA CYS A 9 -0.40 3.56 9.14
C CYS A 9 0.64 2.65 9.82
N ARG A 10 0.20 1.94 10.86
CA ARG A 10 0.96 0.88 11.53
C ARG A 10 0.11 -0.40 11.53
N PRO A 11 0.41 -1.37 10.65
CA PRO A 11 1.58 -1.45 9.76
C PRO A 11 1.51 -0.51 8.54
N SER A 12 2.63 -0.32 7.82
CA SER A 12 2.77 0.73 6.80
C SER A 12 1.81 0.60 5.62
N GLU A 13 1.46 -0.62 5.22
CA GLU A 13 0.56 -0.94 4.12
C GLU A 13 -0.88 -0.48 4.32
N VAL A 14 -1.27 -0.08 5.54
CA VAL A 14 -2.58 0.55 5.82
C VAL A 14 -2.76 1.83 4.99
N VAL A 15 -1.68 2.51 4.61
CA VAL A 15 -1.75 3.71 3.76
C VAL A 15 -2.43 3.41 2.41
N LEU A 16 -2.32 2.19 1.90
CA LEU A 16 -2.89 1.79 0.61
C LEU A 16 -4.43 1.82 0.60
N GLU A 17 -5.08 1.90 1.76
CA GLU A 17 -6.54 2.04 1.86
C GLU A 17 -7.03 3.48 1.65
N ILE A 18 -6.13 4.46 1.76
CA ILE A 18 -6.48 5.89 1.67
C ILE A 18 -5.78 6.59 0.51
N LEU A 19 -5.07 5.86 -0.35
CA LEU A 19 -4.56 6.40 -1.61
C LEU A 19 -5.68 6.40 -2.67
N PRO A 20 -5.89 7.52 -3.39
CA PRO A 20 -6.92 7.61 -4.42
C PRO A 20 -6.58 6.74 -5.65
N ASP A 21 -5.29 6.60 -5.94
CA ASP A 21 -4.78 5.80 -7.05
C ASP A 21 -4.19 4.47 -6.55
N ALA A 22 -4.39 3.42 -7.34
CA ALA A 22 -3.77 2.13 -7.08
C ALA A 22 -2.24 2.19 -7.25
N GLN A 23 -1.53 1.18 -6.72
CA GLN A 23 -0.09 1.05 -6.95
C GLN A 23 0.18 0.83 -8.44
N LYS A 24 1.20 1.51 -8.97
CA LYS A 24 1.57 1.50 -10.39
C LYS A 24 2.41 0.28 -10.80
N GLY A 25 2.81 -0.55 -9.84
CA GLY A 25 3.61 -1.75 -10.01
C GLY A 25 3.76 -2.48 -8.68
N ALA A 26 4.58 -3.53 -8.67
CA ALA A 26 4.86 -4.28 -7.45
C ALA A 26 5.46 -3.39 -6.34
N PHE A 27 5.10 -3.69 -5.10
CA PHE A 27 5.60 -2.97 -3.92
C PHE A 27 6.10 -3.96 -2.87
N SER A 28 7.39 -3.85 -2.56
CA SER A 28 8.06 -4.60 -1.49
C SER A 28 8.61 -3.63 -0.46
N LYS A 29 8.48 -3.98 0.83
CA LYS A 29 9.06 -3.22 1.95
C LYS A 29 10.58 -3.38 1.98
N GLU A 30 11.23 -2.57 2.82
CA GLU A 30 12.68 -2.57 3.01
C GLU A 30 13.21 -3.91 3.55
N ASP A 31 12.41 -4.63 4.33
CA ASP A 31 12.73 -5.97 4.84
C ASP A 31 12.48 -7.10 3.83
N GLY A 32 12.05 -6.76 2.61
CA GLY A 32 11.73 -7.72 1.55
C GLY A 32 10.31 -8.28 1.60
N GLU A 33 9.46 -7.85 2.54
CA GLU A 33 8.04 -8.25 2.55
C GLU A 33 7.34 -7.72 1.29
N LYS A 34 6.83 -8.63 0.45
CA LYS A 34 6.04 -8.27 -0.73
C LYS A 34 4.62 -7.93 -0.30
N VAL A 35 4.17 -6.71 -0.60
CA VAL A 35 2.83 -6.21 -0.20
C VAL A 35 1.88 -6.22 -1.39
N VAL A 36 2.35 -5.83 -2.58
CA VAL A 36 1.57 -5.76 -3.82
C VAL A 36 2.36 -6.42 -4.97
N ASP A 37 1.70 -7.21 -5.80
CA ASP A 37 2.29 -7.81 -7.01
C ASP A 37 2.22 -6.89 -8.24
N GLU A 38 2.78 -7.33 -9.36
CA GLU A 38 2.75 -6.60 -10.64
C GLU A 38 1.34 -6.41 -11.22
N ALA A 39 0.38 -7.25 -10.81
CA ALA A 39 -1.02 -7.10 -11.18
C ALA A 39 -1.79 -6.13 -10.27
N GLY A 40 -1.11 -5.51 -9.30
CA GLY A 40 -1.71 -4.60 -8.32
C GLY A 40 -2.48 -5.32 -7.21
N LYS A 41 -2.38 -6.66 -7.10
CA LYS A 41 -3.06 -7.45 -6.08
C LYS A 41 -2.24 -7.46 -4.79
N ARG A 42 -2.92 -7.34 -3.65
CA ARG A 42 -2.27 -7.55 -2.34
C ARG A 42 -1.84 -9.01 -2.17
N LEU A 43 -0.61 -9.19 -1.68
CA LEU A 43 0.02 -10.50 -1.43
C LEU A 43 -0.11 -10.98 0.02
N LYS A 44 -0.89 -10.26 0.83
CA LYS A 44 -1.14 -10.51 2.25
C LYS A 44 -2.59 -10.93 2.45
#